data_AF-A0A1F8UHH2-F1
#
_entry.id   AF-A0A1F8UHH2-F1
#
_cell.length_a   1.000
_cell.length_b   1.000
_cell.length_c   1.000
_cell.angle_alpha   90.00
_cell.angle_beta   90.00
_cell.angle_gamma   90.00
#
_symmetry.space_group_name_H-M   'P 1'
#
loop_
_entity.id
_entity.type
_entity.pdbx_description
1 polymer ?
#
loop_
_entity_poly.entity_id
_entity_poly.type
_entity_poly.pdbx_seq_one_letter_code
_entity_poly.pdbx_strand_id
1 'polypeptide(L)'
;MSIPSVPPETYKFLYVKKDSILKEIDESQAIKHAIREAEASSKEVSKLSEGLKTIESDIEAMNSKITAAIEYAAKRAELTLKPLKMNRVKIKLQEVVKSTGEIINTFRFTYDGRDYRILSLSEKIRAELEVSNLVKQLAERDYPVLVDNAESSRLFLVTLCDTYFC
;
A
#
# COMPACT_ATOMS: atom_id res chain seq x y z
N MET A 1 -77.57 -8.67 -51.24
CA MET A 1 -76.46 -7.79 -51.71
C MET A 1 -75.25 -8.68 -51.93
N SER A 2 -74.95 -9.02 -53.18
CA SER A 2 -73.80 -9.86 -53.53
C SER A 2 -72.54 -9.00 -53.43
N ILE A 3 -71.59 -9.42 -52.59
CA ILE A 3 -70.30 -8.74 -52.45
C ILE A 3 -69.55 -8.89 -53.78
N PRO A 4 -69.08 -7.80 -54.42
CA PRO A 4 -68.33 -7.92 -55.66
C PRO A 4 -67.01 -8.65 -55.37
N SER A 5 -66.78 -9.77 -56.06
CA SER A 5 -65.52 -10.51 -55.96
C SER A 5 -64.44 -9.74 -56.70
N VAL A 6 -63.57 -9.09 -55.95
CA VAL A 6 -62.45 -8.32 -56.49
C VAL A 6 -61.41 -9.30 -57.11
N PRO A 7 -60.91 -9.04 -58.33
CA PRO A 7 -60.02 -9.96 -59.03
C PRO A 7 -58.65 -10.11 -58.32
N PRO A 8 -58.07 -11.32 -58.28
CA PRO A 8 -56.91 -11.68 -57.46
C PRO A 8 -55.64 -10.86 -57.75
N GLU A 9 -55.49 -10.31 -58.95
CA GLU A 9 -54.34 -9.47 -59.32
C GLU A 9 -54.25 -8.15 -58.54
N THR A 10 -55.40 -7.60 -58.12
CA THR A 10 -55.45 -6.34 -57.35
C THR A 10 -54.79 -6.47 -55.97
N TYR A 11 -54.69 -7.69 -55.42
CA TYR A 11 -54.07 -7.95 -54.12
C TYR A 11 -52.56 -8.19 -54.18
N LYS A 12 -51.98 -8.39 -55.37
CA LYS A 12 -50.54 -8.71 -55.51
C LYS A 12 -49.63 -7.60 -54.97
N PHE A 13 -50.00 -6.34 -55.18
CA PHE A 13 -49.32 -5.18 -54.61
C PHE A 13 -49.37 -5.16 -53.07
N LEU A 14 -50.48 -5.61 -52.47
CA LEU A 14 -50.63 -5.69 -51.03
C LEU A 14 -49.73 -6.77 -50.42
N TYR A 15 -49.57 -7.92 -51.10
CA TYR A 15 -48.65 -8.97 -50.65
C TYR A 15 -47.18 -8.53 -50.73
N VAL A 16 -46.77 -7.93 -51.84
CA VAL A 16 -45.40 -7.40 -52.00
C VAL A 16 -45.10 -6.33 -50.95
N LYS A 17 -46.06 -5.43 -50.68
CA LYS A 17 -45.93 -4.39 -49.66
C LYS A 17 -45.91 -4.97 -48.24
N LYS A 18 -46.69 -6.02 -47.98
CA LYS A 18 -46.67 -6.76 -46.71
C LYS A 18 -45.30 -7.42 -46.47
N ASP A 19 -44.73 -8.06 -47.49
CA ASP A 19 -43.44 -8.76 -47.37
C ASP A 19 -42.26 -7.79 -47.16
N SER A 20 -42.33 -6.61 -47.77
CA SER A 20 -41.33 -5.55 -47.54
C SER A 20 -41.43 -4.96 -46.13
N ILE A 21 -42.66 -4.71 -45.65
CA ILE A 21 -42.89 -4.27 -44.26
C ILE A 21 -42.44 -5.32 -43.24
N LEU A 22 -42.68 -6.61 -43.52
CA LEU A 22 -42.22 -7.70 -42.63
C LEU A 22 -40.70 -7.70 -42.48
N LYS A 23 -39.95 -7.53 -43.58
CA LYS A 23 -38.49 -7.43 -43.53
C LYS A 23 -38.01 -6.23 -42.71
N GLU A 24 -38.62 -5.06 -42.89
CA GLU A 24 -38.28 -3.86 -42.11
C GLU A 24 -38.56 -4.03 -40.61
N ILE A 25 -39.60 -4.78 -40.26
CA ILE A 25 -39.93 -5.11 -38.86
C ILE A 25 -38.86 -6.02 -38.26
N ASP A 26 -38.44 -7.06 -38.96
CA ASP A 26 -37.41 -8.00 -38.50
C ASP A 26 -36.05 -7.28 -38.29
N GLU A 27 -35.67 -6.41 -39.23
CA GLU A 27 -34.47 -5.57 -39.12
C GLU A 27 -34.56 -4.60 -37.93
N SER A 28 -35.70 -3.95 -37.75
CA SER A 28 -35.95 -3.06 -36.60
C SER A 28 -35.92 -3.81 -35.26
N GLN A 29 -36.34 -5.07 -35.23
CA GLN A 29 -36.26 -5.92 -34.05
C GLN A 29 -34.81 -6.30 -33.73
N ALA A 30 -34.00 -6.66 -34.74
CA ALA A 30 -32.58 -6.95 -34.56
C ALA A 30 -31.82 -5.74 -33.96
N ILE A 31 -32.09 -4.54 -34.47
CA ILE A 31 -31.49 -3.29 -33.95
C ILE A 31 -31.89 -3.05 -32.49
N LYS A 32 -33.16 -3.26 -32.13
CA LYS A 32 -33.63 -3.12 -30.74
C LYS A 32 -32.96 -4.10 -29.79
N HIS A 33 -32.70 -5.33 -30.22
CA HIS A 33 -31.98 -6.32 -29.43
C HIS A 33 -30.52 -5.88 -29.18
N ALA A 34 -29.82 -5.42 -30.22
CA ALA A 34 -28.45 -4.92 -30.07
C ALA A 34 -28.36 -3.69 -29.14
N ILE A 35 -29.33 -2.77 -29.20
CA ILE A 35 -29.38 -1.62 -28.28
C ILE A 35 -29.57 -2.06 -26.83
N ARG A 36 -30.43 -3.05 -26.57
CA ARG A 36 -30.65 -3.57 -25.21
C ARG A 36 -29.39 -4.21 -24.63
N GLU A 37 -28.62 -4.92 -25.45
CA GLU A 37 -27.33 -5.52 -25.05
C GLU A 37 -26.27 -4.44 -24.78
N ALA A 38 -26.21 -3.39 -25.60
CA ALA A 38 -25.36 -2.23 -25.38
C ALA A 38 -25.73 -1.45 -24.09
N GLU A 39 -27.02 -1.32 -23.78
CA GLU A 39 -27.49 -0.70 -22.54
C GLU A 39 -27.17 -1.56 -21.30
N ALA A 40 -27.27 -2.89 -21.43
CA ALA A 40 -26.93 -3.81 -20.35
C ALA A 40 -25.43 -3.72 -20.00
N SER A 41 -24.56 -3.80 -21.00
CA SER A 41 -23.11 -3.63 -20.81
C SER A 41 -22.75 -2.24 -20.30
N SER A 42 -23.41 -1.17 -20.76
CA SER A 42 -23.21 0.19 -20.24
C SER A 42 -23.53 0.31 -18.73
N LYS A 43 -24.60 -0.36 -18.26
CA LYS A 43 -24.94 -0.41 -16.83
C LYS A 43 -23.94 -1.20 -15.99
N GLU A 44 -23.31 -2.22 -16.56
CA GLU A 44 -22.24 -2.94 -15.87
C GLU A 44 -20.99 -2.08 -15.74
N VAL A 45 -20.60 -1.37 -16.81
CA VAL A 45 -19.48 -0.42 -16.80
C VAL A 45 -19.73 0.70 -15.79
N SER A 46 -20.95 1.24 -15.69
CA SER A 46 -21.25 2.28 -14.70
C SER A 46 -21.09 1.77 -13.27
N LYS A 47 -21.60 0.58 -12.94
CA LYS A 47 -21.43 -0.04 -11.62
C LYS A 47 -19.96 -0.31 -11.29
N LEU A 48 -19.17 -0.78 -12.25
CA LEU A 48 -17.72 -0.97 -12.06
C LEU A 48 -17.03 0.37 -11.79
N SER A 49 -17.40 1.43 -12.50
CA SER A 49 -16.83 2.76 -12.28
C SER A 49 -17.15 3.34 -10.90
N GLU A 50 -18.34 3.06 -10.36
CA GLU A 50 -18.72 3.43 -8.99
C GLU A 50 -17.89 2.62 -7.97
N GLY A 51 -17.72 1.32 -8.20
CA GLY A 51 -16.87 0.46 -7.39
C GLY A 51 -15.41 0.94 -7.33
N LEU A 52 -14.83 1.35 -8.48
CA LEU A 52 -13.47 1.89 -8.52
C LEU A 52 -13.32 3.15 -7.66
N LYS A 53 -14.28 4.08 -7.73
CA LYS A 53 -14.26 5.30 -6.90
C LYS A 53 -14.31 4.98 -5.41
N THR A 54 -15.11 3.99 -5.01
CA THR A 54 -15.15 3.57 -3.61
C THR A 54 -13.82 2.98 -3.15
N ILE A 55 -13.20 2.13 -3.97
CA ILE A 55 -11.90 1.53 -3.68
C ILE A 55 -10.80 2.60 -3.59
N GLU A 56 -10.80 3.58 -4.50
CA GLU A 56 -9.85 4.70 -4.47
C GLU A 56 -9.99 5.50 -3.17
N SER A 57 -11.22 5.80 -2.74
CA SER A 57 -11.45 6.50 -1.47
C SER A 57 -11.00 5.69 -0.25
N ASP A 58 -11.16 4.37 -0.29
CA ASP A 58 -10.69 3.47 0.77
C ASP A 58 -9.15 3.41 0.82
N ILE A 59 -8.49 3.39 -0.34
CA ILE A 59 -7.03 3.44 -0.45
C ILE A 59 -6.50 4.76 0.15
N GLU A 60 -7.10 5.89 -0.19
CA GLU A 60 -6.73 7.20 0.38
C GLU A 60 -6.91 7.22 1.90
N ALA A 61 -8.04 6.70 2.40
CA ALA A 61 -8.31 6.59 3.82
C ALA A 61 -7.29 5.67 4.52
N MET A 62 -6.92 4.54 3.93
CA MET A 62 -5.89 3.64 4.48
C MET A 62 -4.51 4.30 4.49
N ASN A 63 -4.12 4.97 3.41
CA ASN A 63 -2.85 5.69 3.33
C ASN A 63 -2.74 6.77 4.39
N SER A 64 -3.81 7.53 4.64
CA SER A 64 -3.83 8.54 5.70
C SER A 64 -3.60 7.92 7.10
N LYS A 65 -4.20 6.77 7.38
CA LYS A 65 -4.01 6.03 8.64
C LYS A 65 -2.58 5.51 8.79
N ILE A 66 -2.00 5.01 7.70
CA ILE A 66 -0.61 4.55 7.68
C ILE A 66 0.33 5.70 8.00
N THR A 67 0.17 6.86 7.34
CA THR A 67 0.99 8.05 7.61
C THR A 67 0.87 8.49 9.07
N ALA A 68 -0.36 8.58 9.60
CA ALA A 68 -0.58 8.93 11.01
C ALA A 68 0.07 7.92 11.98
N ALA A 69 0.03 6.62 11.66
CA ALA A 69 0.67 5.59 12.48
C ALA A 69 2.20 5.70 12.47
N ILE A 70 2.80 6.01 11.31
CA ILE A 70 4.25 6.22 11.18
C ILE A 70 4.69 7.44 11.99
N GLU A 71 3.96 8.56 11.89
CA GLU A 71 4.25 9.77 12.66
C GLU A 71 4.12 9.53 14.17
N TYR A 72 3.08 8.83 14.59
CA TYR A 72 2.91 8.43 15.99
C TYR A 72 4.07 7.56 16.48
N ALA A 73 4.50 6.57 15.69
CA ALA A 73 5.62 5.71 16.05
C ALA A 73 6.93 6.51 16.19
N ALA A 74 7.18 7.45 15.29
CA ALA A 74 8.34 8.33 15.35
C ALA A 74 8.31 9.22 16.62
N LYS A 75 7.17 9.86 16.90
CA LYS A 75 7.02 10.71 18.10
C LYS A 75 7.14 9.90 19.39
N ARG A 76 6.58 8.70 19.41
CA ARG A 76 6.69 7.79 20.55
C ARG A 76 8.15 7.40 20.79
N ALA A 77 8.91 7.08 19.74
CA ALA A 77 10.34 6.78 19.86
C ALA A 77 11.13 7.96 20.45
N GLU A 78 10.84 9.19 20.03
CA GLU A 78 11.46 10.40 20.61
C GLU A 78 11.20 10.53 22.11
N LEU A 79 9.95 10.33 22.53
CA LEU A 79 9.56 10.46 23.94
C LEU A 79 10.15 9.34 24.80
N THR A 80 10.19 8.11 24.30
CA THR A 80 10.77 6.96 25.00
C THR A 80 12.28 7.12 25.18
N LEU A 81 12.98 7.69 24.19
CA LEU A 81 14.43 7.84 24.23
C LEU A 81 14.90 9.11 24.96
N LYS A 82 14.05 10.14 25.10
CA LYS A 82 14.37 11.39 25.79
C LYS A 82 14.89 11.25 27.24
N PRO A 83 14.33 10.39 28.12
CA PRO A 83 14.85 10.23 29.47
C PRO A 83 16.15 9.43 29.55
N LEU A 84 16.53 8.71 28.49
CA LEU A 84 17.69 7.85 28.51
C LEU A 84 18.96 8.66 28.29
N LYS A 85 19.83 8.64 29.29
CA LYS A 85 21.10 9.37 29.27
C LYS A 85 22.22 8.45 28.80
N MET A 86 22.62 8.60 27.55
CA MET A 86 23.85 8.03 27.01
C MET A 86 25.01 9.03 27.16
N ASN A 87 26.23 8.52 27.35
CA ASN A 87 27.43 9.31 27.55
C ASN A 87 28.09 9.73 26.22
N ARG A 88 28.30 8.78 25.30
CA ARG A 88 29.03 9.02 24.04
C ARG A 88 28.20 8.69 22.80
N VAL A 89 27.26 7.75 22.92
CA VAL A 89 26.32 7.43 21.85
C VAL A 89 25.16 8.42 21.84
N LYS A 90 24.79 8.89 20.65
CA LYS A 90 23.54 9.64 20.43
C LYS A 90 22.73 8.97 19.33
N ILE A 91 21.45 8.76 19.58
CA ILE A 91 20.49 8.27 18.58
C ILE A 91 19.95 9.46 17.80
N LYS A 92 19.97 9.34 16.47
CA LYS A 92 19.26 10.22 15.55
C LYS A 92 18.05 9.46 15.03
N LEU A 93 16.86 10.02 15.31
CA LEU A 93 15.57 9.49 14.87
C LEU A 93 15.09 10.11 13.56
N GLN A 94 15.69 11.22 13.16
CA GLN A 94 15.33 11.98 11.97
C GLN A 94 16.59 12.45 11.27
N GLU A 95 16.61 12.33 9.95
CA GLU A 95 17.68 12.82 9.09
C GLU A 95 17.07 13.69 8.00
N VAL A 96 17.64 14.89 7.82
CA VAL A 96 17.31 15.74 6.67
C VAL A 96 18.08 15.21 5.47
N VAL A 97 17.37 14.76 4.45
CA VAL A 97 17.99 14.33 3.20
C VAL A 97 18.53 15.56 2.49
N LYS A 98 19.84 15.60 2.26
CA LYS A 98 20.51 16.77 1.67
C LYS A 98 20.05 17.11 0.25
N SER A 99 19.55 16.13 -0.50
CA SER A 99 19.10 16.31 -1.89
C SER A 99 17.69 16.89 -2.00
N THR A 100 16.74 16.39 -1.19
CA THR A 100 15.33 16.80 -1.26
C THR A 100 14.94 17.80 -0.16
N GLY A 101 15.72 17.90 0.92
CA GLY A 101 15.40 18.71 2.09
C GLY A 101 14.32 18.10 2.99
N GLU A 102 13.82 16.91 2.65
CA GLU A 102 12.78 16.22 3.41
C GLU A 102 13.35 15.59 4.69
N ILE A 103 12.56 15.63 5.77
CA ILE A 103 12.88 14.99 7.03
C ILE A 103 12.39 13.55 6.96
N ILE A 104 13.32 12.59 6.94
CA ILE A 104 12.99 11.17 6.95
C ILE A 104 13.23 10.62 8.35
N ASN A 105 12.25 9.85 8.84
CA ASN A 105 12.40 9.05 10.05
C ASN A 105 13.47 7.98 9.81
N THR A 106 14.59 8.08 10.51
CA THR A 106 15.74 7.17 10.38
C THR A 106 16.19 6.71 11.76
N PHE A 107 16.77 5.53 11.86
CA PHE A 107 17.36 5.07 13.11
C PHE A 107 18.86 4.95 12.93
N ARG A 108 19.61 5.99 13.32
CA ARG A 108 21.08 6.02 13.22
C ARG A 108 21.72 6.34 14.56
N PHE A 109 22.92 5.81 14.76
CA PHE A 109 23.76 6.12 15.90
C PHE A 109 24.93 7.01 15.51
N THR A 110 25.30 7.89 16.42
CA THR A 110 26.57 8.61 16.36
C THR A 110 27.35 8.35 17.64
N TYR A 111 28.66 8.21 17.53
CA TYR A 111 29.58 8.02 18.65
C TYR A 111 30.59 9.16 18.65
N ASP A 112 30.65 9.93 19.74
CA ASP A 112 31.50 11.12 19.84
C ASP A 112 31.37 12.08 18.64
N GLY A 113 30.13 12.24 18.14
CA GLY A 113 29.81 13.12 17.00
C GLY A 113 30.11 12.53 15.61
N ARG A 114 30.72 11.35 15.51
CA ARG A 114 30.97 10.64 14.25
C ARG A 114 29.86 9.63 13.94
N ASP A 115 29.57 9.43 12.66
CA ASP A 115 28.56 8.45 12.23
C ASP A 115 29.07 7.02 12.46
N TYR A 116 28.20 6.12 12.93
CA TYR A 116 28.57 4.74 13.26
C TYR A 116 29.24 4.00 12.09
N ARG A 117 28.86 4.34 10.85
CA ARG A 117 29.42 3.74 9.62
C ARG A 117 30.93 3.93 9.47
N ILE A 118 31.46 5.06 9.92
CA ILE A 118 32.87 5.45 9.74
C ILE A 118 33.75 5.14 10.96
N LEU A 119 33.19 4.52 11.99
CA LEU A 119 33.91 4.15 13.20
C LEU A 119 34.84 2.95 12.97
N SER A 120 35.96 2.95 13.68
CA SER A 120 36.84 1.77 13.81
C SER A 120 36.14 0.63 14.57
N LEU A 121 36.66 -0.59 14.46
CA LEU A 121 36.07 -1.76 15.13
C LEU A 121 35.95 -1.58 16.65
N SER A 122 37.00 -1.08 17.30
CA SER A 122 36.98 -0.83 18.75
C SER A 122 35.97 0.25 19.15
N GLU A 123 35.77 1.27 18.32
CA GLU A 123 34.76 2.30 18.56
C GLU A 123 33.34 1.75 18.36
N LYS A 124 33.13 0.89 17.35
CA LYS A 124 31.84 0.22 17.14
C LYS A 124 31.46 -0.65 18.32
N ILE A 125 32.40 -1.45 18.83
CA ILE A 125 32.17 -2.31 20.01
C ILE A 125 31.81 -1.45 21.23
N ARG A 126 32.53 -0.34 21.48
CA ARG A 126 32.19 0.57 22.59
C ARG A 126 30.80 1.21 22.42
N ALA A 127 30.45 1.61 21.20
CA ALA A 127 29.13 2.14 20.90
C ALA A 127 28.03 1.08 21.12
N GLU A 128 28.24 -0.14 20.67
CA GLU A 128 27.31 -1.26 20.84
C GLU A 128 27.13 -1.67 22.30
N LEU A 129 28.20 -1.67 23.10
CA LEU A 129 28.11 -1.91 24.54
C LEU A 129 27.26 -0.85 25.24
N GLU A 130 27.38 0.40 24.82
CA GLU A 130 26.57 1.51 25.36
C GLU A 130 25.10 1.39 24.94
N VAL A 131 24.83 0.99 23.68
CA VAL A 131 23.48 0.69 23.19
C VAL A 131 22.89 -0.54 23.89
N SER A 132 23.69 -1.55 24.20
CA SER A 132 23.22 -2.72 24.96
C SER A 132 22.76 -2.31 26.36
N ASN A 133 23.53 -1.47 27.05
CA ASN A 133 23.13 -0.92 28.34
C ASN A 133 21.83 -0.10 28.24
N LEU A 134 21.65 0.66 27.16
CA LEU A 134 20.39 1.36 26.88
C LEU A 134 19.21 0.39 26.77
N VAL A 135 19.36 -0.69 25.99
CA VAL A 135 18.32 -1.70 25.80
C VAL A 135 17.97 -2.39 27.11
N LYS A 136 18.96 -2.70 27.95
CA LYS A 136 18.74 -3.24 29.29
C LYS A 136 17.92 -2.31 30.18
N GLN A 137 18.25 -1.01 30.17
CA GLN A 137 17.49 -0.01 30.92
C GLN A 137 16.05 0.09 30.42
N LEU A 138 15.83 0.05 29.11
CA LEU A 138 14.50 0.06 28.50
C LEU A 138 13.71 -1.22 28.79
N ALA A 139 14.37 -2.36 28.81
CA ALA A 139 13.75 -3.66 29.09
C ALA A 139 13.57 -3.92 30.59
N GLU A 140 14.12 -3.05 31.46
CA GLU A 140 14.19 -3.22 32.91
C GLU A 140 14.81 -4.58 33.32
N ARG A 141 15.75 -5.09 32.51
CA ARG A 141 16.40 -6.40 32.70
C ARG A 141 17.90 -6.30 32.48
N ASP A 142 18.67 -6.92 33.36
CA ASP A 142 20.13 -6.95 33.26
C ASP A 142 20.61 -8.31 32.74
N TYR A 143 20.98 -8.35 31.46
CA TYR A 143 21.48 -9.54 30.78
C TYR A 143 23.00 -9.50 30.65
N PRO A 144 23.73 -10.61 30.82
CA PRO A 144 25.14 -10.62 30.49
C PRO A 144 25.33 -10.32 28.99
N VAL A 145 26.34 -9.49 28.69
CA VAL A 145 26.69 -9.12 27.31
C VAL A 145 28.00 -9.80 26.96
N LEU A 146 27.93 -10.71 25.99
CA LEU A 146 29.11 -11.38 25.45
C LEU A 146 29.65 -10.58 24.28
N VAL A 147 30.93 -10.24 24.34
CA VAL A 147 31.65 -9.60 23.24
C VAL A 147 32.57 -10.64 22.66
N ASP A 148 32.23 -11.13 21.48
CA ASP A 148 33.07 -12.05 20.74
C ASP A 148 33.62 -11.38 19.48
N ASN A 149 34.93 -11.53 19.28
CA ASN A 149 35.68 -11.10 18.09
C ASN A 149 36.11 -12.30 17.24
N ALA A 150 35.61 -13.50 17.52
CA ALA A 150 36.09 -14.74 16.93
C ALA A 150 35.76 -14.94 15.44
N GLU A 151 34.99 -14.06 14.80
CA GLU A 151 34.76 -14.17 13.36
C GLU A 151 35.29 -12.97 12.58
N SER A 152 36.46 -13.19 11.96
CA SER A 152 36.87 -12.53 10.74
C SER A 152 35.69 -12.45 9.76
N SER A 153 35.40 -11.23 9.29
CA SER A 153 34.38 -10.84 8.30
C SER A 153 32.96 -10.48 8.81
N ARG A 154 32.86 -9.21 9.23
CA ARG A 154 31.74 -8.29 8.94
C ARG A 154 30.48 -8.32 9.82
N LEU A 155 30.34 -9.20 10.81
CA LEU A 155 29.20 -9.14 11.73
C LEU A 155 29.60 -9.48 13.17
N PHE A 156 29.76 -8.45 14.01
CA PHE A 156 29.79 -8.65 15.46
C PHE A 156 28.35 -8.77 15.95
N LEU A 157 28.04 -9.90 16.59
CA LEU A 157 26.73 -10.16 17.19
C LEU A 157 26.83 -9.88 18.69
N VAL A 158 26.22 -8.78 19.14
CA VAL A 158 25.90 -8.61 20.56
C VAL A 158 24.72 -9.52 20.86
N THR A 159 24.98 -10.68 21.45
CA THR A 159 23.93 -11.59 21.92
C THR A 159 23.59 -11.26 23.38
N LEU A 160 22.31 -10.96 23.62
CA LEU A 160 21.75 -10.93 24.97
C LEU A 160 21.40 -12.37 25.32
N CYS A 161 22.14 -12.97 26.26
CA CYS A 161 21.85 -14.32 26.69
C CYS A 161 20.85 -14.28 27.85
N ASP A 162 19.65 -14.84 27.66
CA ASP A 162 18.74 -15.12 28.77
C ASP A 162 19.36 -16.22 29.63
N THR A 163 19.90 -15.89 30.81
CA THR A 163 20.45 -16.87 31.76
C THR A 163 19.37 -17.67 32.51
N TYR A 164 18.16 -17.81 31.95
CA TYR A 164 17.01 -18.50 32.58
C TYR A 164 16.34 -19.53 31.66
N PHE A 165 17.12 -20.24 30.86
CA PHE A 165 16.72 -21.53 30.27
C PHE A 165 17.85 -22.55 30.54
N CYS A 166 17.89 -23.02 31.78
CA CYS A 166 18.47 -24.29 32.20
C CYS A 166 17.44 -24.98 33.09
#